data_AF-A0A7X7TYH7-F1
#
_entry.id   AF-A0A7X7TYH7-F1
#
_cell.length_a   1.000
_cell.length_b   1.000
_cell.length_c   1.000
_cell.angle_alpha   90.00
_cell.angle_beta   90.00
_cell.angle_gamma   90.00
#
_symmetry.space_group_name_H-M   'P 1'
#
loop_
_entity.id
_entity.type
_entity.pdbx_description
1 polymer ?
#
loop_
_entity_poly.entity_id
_entity_poly.type
_entity_poly.pdbx_seq_one_letter_code
_entity_poly.pdbx_strand_id
1 'polypeptide(L)'
;EVLQIERDINNQIYARDFLLIDQGDMIISFVPAMPDGRAAISSGVERELQHAHEAAKEVYVIWTARQSPSVFVTQTANKVFANVQDAVKYLQMKYAP
;
A
#
# COMPACT_ATOMS: atom_id res chain seq x y z
N GLU A 1 30.93 -12.81 4.00
CA GLU A 1 30.26 -13.58 2.94
C GLU A 1 28.78 -13.78 3.23
N VAL A 2 28.36 -14.52 4.28
CA VAL A 2 26.93 -14.74 4.59
C VAL A 2 26.11 -13.45 4.81
N LEU A 3 26.68 -12.44 5.49
CA LEU A 3 26.00 -11.15 5.73
C LEU A 3 25.82 -10.28 4.46
N GLN A 4 26.57 -10.55 3.38
CA GLN A 4 26.36 -9.84 2.10
C GLN A 4 25.16 -10.42 1.35
N ILE A 5 24.97 -11.74 1.42
CA ILE A 5 23.85 -12.45 0.79
C ILE A 5 22.51 -11.93 1.32
N GLU A 6 22.40 -11.66 2.62
CA GLU A 6 21.17 -11.13 3.23
C GLU A 6 20.76 -9.77 2.63
N ARG A 7 21.73 -8.87 2.42
CA ARG A 7 21.46 -7.56 1.81
C ARG A 7 21.02 -7.71 0.36
N ASP A 8 21.66 -8.59 -0.40
CA ASP A 8 21.32 -8.83 -1.80
C ASP A 8 19.93 -9.44 -1.96
N ILE A 9 19.53 -10.36 -1.07
CA ILE A 9 18.18 -10.92 -1.03
C ILE A 9 17.16 -9.83 -0.74
N ASN A 10 17.38 -9.01 0.28
CA ASN A 10 16.47 -7.92 0.63
C ASN A 10 16.29 -6.95 -0.55
N ASN A 11 17.39 -6.58 -1.22
CA ASN A 11 17.34 -5.72 -2.40
C ASN A 11 16.55 -6.35 -3.55
N GLN A 12 16.70 -7.65 -3.80
CA GLN A 12 15.94 -8.36 -4.83
C GLN A 12 14.43 -8.44 -4.51
N ILE A 13 14.07 -8.59 -3.24
CA ILE A 13 12.66 -8.57 -2.82
C ILE A 13 12.04 -7.21 -3.14
N TYR A 14 12.69 -6.11 -2.74
CA TYR A 14 12.22 -4.76 -3.06
C TYR A 14 12.10 -4.52 -4.57
N ALA A 15 13.11 -4.92 -5.34
CA ALA A 15 13.10 -4.75 -6.80
C ALA A 15 11.95 -5.51 -7.45
N ARG A 16 11.69 -6.75 -7.00
CA ARG A 16 10.59 -7.56 -7.52
C ARG A 16 9.23 -6.93 -7.20
N ASP A 17 9.04 -6.45 -5.97
CA ASP A 17 7.76 -5.91 -5.54
C ASP A 17 7.44 -4.60 -6.30
N PHE A 18 8.45 -3.76 -6.59
CA PHE A 18 8.27 -2.60 -7.46
C PHE A 18 7.94 -2.97 -8.91
N LEU A 19 8.57 -4.01 -9.46
CA LEU A 19 8.22 -4.51 -10.80
C LEU A 19 6.76 -4.98 -10.88
N LEU A 20 6.23 -5.58 -9.81
CA LEU A 20 4.82 -5.98 -9.75
C LEU A 20 3.89 -4.76 -9.73
N ILE A 21 4.25 -3.70 -9.00
CA ILE A 21 3.52 -2.42 -9.00
C ILE A 21 3.56 -1.78 -10.39
N ASP A 22 4.72 -1.79 -11.04
CA ASP A 22 4.90 -1.21 -12.38
C ASP A 22 4.05 -1.93 -13.44
N GLN A 23 3.85 -3.24 -13.30
CA GLN A 23 3.00 -4.04 -14.18
C GLN A 23 1.50 -3.76 -13.96
N GLY A 24 1.09 -3.45 -12.73
CA GLY A 24 -0.31 -3.20 -12.40
C GLY A 24 -0.79 -1.81 -12.82
N ASP A 25 -2.11 -1.66 -12.96
CA ASP A 25 -2.75 -0.35 -13.14
C ASP A 25 -3.00 0.35 -11.79
N MET A 26 -3.13 -0.42 -10.71
CA MET A 26 -3.45 0.07 -9.38
C MET A 26 -2.86 -0.81 -8.27
N ILE A 27 -2.72 -0.21 -7.09
CA ILE A 27 -2.42 -0.91 -5.82
C ILE A 27 -3.54 -0.64 -4.80
N ILE A 28 -3.93 -1.69 -4.07
CA ILE A 28 -4.89 -1.60 -2.97
C ILE A 28 -4.22 -2.17 -1.72
N SER A 29 -3.83 -1.31 -0.77
CA SER A 29 -3.15 -1.71 0.46
C SER A 29 -4.13 -1.82 1.62
N PHE A 30 -4.14 -2.96 2.31
CA PHE A 30 -4.93 -3.17 3.52
C PHE A 30 -4.07 -2.95 4.76
N VAL A 31 -4.43 -1.93 5.56
CA VAL A 31 -3.73 -1.55 6.78
C VAL A 31 -4.63 -1.89 7.99
N PRO A 32 -4.35 -3.03 8.68
CA PRO A 32 -5.17 -3.46 9.80
C PRO A 32 -4.90 -2.61 11.05
N ALA A 33 -5.89 -2.54 11.93
CA ALA A 33 -5.72 -2.05 13.29
C ALA A 33 -5.02 -3.12 14.14
N MET A 34 -3.98 -2.71 14.87
CA MET A 34 -3.36 -3.51 15.94
C MET A 34 -4.27 -3.53 17.18
N PRO A 35 -4.06 -4.46 18.13
CA PRO A 35 -4.86 -4.53 19.37
C PRO A 35 -4.89 -3.24 20.19
N ASP A 36 -3.86 -2.41 20.08
CA ASP A 36 -3.74 -1.09 20.74
C ASP A 36 -4.43 0.05 19.95
N GLY A 37 -5.04 -0.25 18.80
CA GLY A 37 -5.75 0.70 17.94
C GLY A 37 -4.87 1.46 16.95
N ARG A 38 -3.55 1.22 16.95
CA ARG A 38 -2.63 1.80 15.95
C ARG A 38 -2.73 1.06 14.62
N ALA A 39 -2.30 1.71 13.55
CA ALA A 39 -2.20 1.08 12.24
C ALA A 39 -0.97 0.16 12.17
N ALA A 40 -1.17 -1.06 11.69
CA ALA A 40 -0.07 -1.96 11.34
C ALA A 40 0.45 -1.59 9.95
N ILE A 41 1.22 -0.51 9.89
CA ILE A 41 1.89 -0.04 8.67
C ILE A 41 3.40 -0.09 8.87
N SER A 42 4.12 -0.57 7.86
CA SER A 42 5.58 -0.60 7.82
C SER A 42 6.10 0.44 6.84
N SER A 43 7.37 0.80 6.99
CA SER A 43 8.07 1.66 6.02
C SER A 43 8.18 1.03 4.62
N GLY A 44 8.08 -0.29 4.51
CA GLY A 44 8.01 -1.00 3.24
C GLY A 44 6.72 -0.65 2.49
N VAL A 45 5.58 -0.77 3.16
CA VAL A 45 4.27 -0.39 2.59
C VAL A 45 4.26 1.08 2.20
N GLU A 46 4.82 1.96 3.02
CA GLU A 46 4.91 3.39 2.69
C GLU A 46 5.72 3.62 1.40
N ARG A 47 6.86 2.93 1.23
CA ARG A 47 7.66 3.02 0.01
C ARG A 47 6.93 2.49 -1.23
N GLU A 48 6.16 1.42 -1.09
CA GLU A 48 5.32 0.88 -2.18
C GLU A 48 4.24 1.87 -2.60
N LEU A 49 3.56 2.52 -1.63
CA LEU A 49 2.56 3.55 -1.92
C LEU A 49 3.17 4.77 -2.63
N GLN A 50 4.37 5.19 -2.22
CA GLN A 50 5.09 6.28 -2.88
C GLN A 50 5.53 5.90 -4.29
N HIS A 51 6.11 4.70 -4.48
CA HIS A 51 6.52 4.20 -5.79
C HIS A 51 5.33 4.12 -6.76
N ALA A 52 4.20 3.58 -6.29
CA ALA A 52 2.97 3.54 -7.07
C ALA A 52 2.46 4.95 -7.44
N HIS A 53 2.49 5.89 -6.49
CA HIS A 53 2.10 7.27 -6.73
C HIS A 53 3.02 7.97 -7.76
N GLU A 54 4.33 7.80 -7.64
CA GLU A 54 5.33 8.36 -8.56
C GLU A 54 5.24 7.74 -9.97
N ALA A 55 4.90 6.46 -10.06
CA ALA A 55 4.63 5.76 -11.31
C ALA A 55 3.20 6.02 -11.86
N ALA A 56 2.49 7.00 -11.30
CA ALA A 56 1.14 7.42 -11.69
C ALA A 56 0.10 6.27 -11.71
N LYS A 57 0.26 5.30 -10.81
CA LYS A 57 -0.73 4.23 -10.58
C LYS A 57 -1.88 4.74 -9.74
N GLU A 58 -3.01 4.03 -9.78
CA GLU A 58 -4.08 4.30 -8.82
C GLU A 58 -3.76 3.68 -7.46
N VAL A 59 -3.74 4.49 -6.42
CA VAL A 59 -3.34 4.11 -5.06
C VAL A 59 -4.55 4.15 -4.15
N TYR A 60 -4.93 2.99 -3.62
CA TYR A 60 -6.04 2.83 -2.70
C TYR A 60 -5.57 2.26 -1.37
N VAL A 61 -6.09 2.79 -0.26
CA VAL A 61 -5.72 2.32 1.09
C VAL A 61 -6.96 2.02 1.89
N ILE A 62 -7.03 0.81 2.46
CA ILE A 62 -8.06 0.41 3.41
C ILE A 62 -7.46 0.57 4.80
N TRP A 63 -7.87 1.60 5.51
CA TRP A 63 -7.36 2.00 6.80
C TRP A 63 -8.38 1.71 7.90
N THR A 64 -8.14 0.64 8.66
CA THR A 64 -9.09 0.19 9.70
C THR A 64 -8.72 0.68 11.11
N ALA A 65 -7.58 1.33 11.27
CA ALA A 65 -7.11 1.85 12.55
C ALA A 65 -7.88 3.12 12.98
N ARG A 66 -8.02 3.31 14.30
CA ARG A 66 -8.70 4.50 14.86
C ARG A 66 -7.88 5.77 14.69
N GLN A 67 -6.56 5.65 14.76
CA GLN A 67 -5.66 6.77 14.49
C GLN A 67 -5.83 7.24 13.03
N SER A 68 -5.73 8.54 12.79
CA SER A 68 -5.78 9.05 11.41
C SER A 68 -4.56 8.60 10.61
N PRO A 69 -4.71 8.37 9.28
CA PRO A 69 -3.56 8.18 8.41
C PRO A 69 -2.62 9.39 8.42
N SER A 70 -1.34 9.15 8.20
CA SER A 70 -0.35 10.22 8.08
C SER A 70 -0.56 11.02 6.79
N VAL A 71 0.00 12.24 6.75
CA VAL A 71 -0.03 13.10 5.55
C VAL A 71 0.52 12.37 4.33
N PHE A 72 1.56 11.56 4.53
CA PHE A 72 2.18 10.73 3.51
C PHE A 72 1.15 9.78 2.85
N VAL A 73 0.37 9.05 3.65
CA VAL A 73 -0.69 8.16 3.13
C VAL A 73 -1.78 8.96 2.44
N THR A 74 -2.22 10.09 3.02
CA THR A 74 -3.31 10.89 2.44
C THR A 74 -2.94 11.63 1.16
N GLN A 75 -1.66 11.90 0.93
CA GLN A 75 -1.17 12.57 -0.29
C GLN A 75 -0.86 11.59 -1.41
N THR A 76 -0.43 10.36 -1.08
CA THR A 76 -0.14 9.32 -2.07
C THR A 76 -1.40 8.62 -2.55
N ALA A 77 -2.37 8.38 -1.65
CA ALA A 77 -3.59 7.66 -1.97
C ALA A 77 -4.62 8.51 -2.72
N ASN A 78 -5.17 7.97 -3.82
CA ASN A 78 -6.35 8.52 -4.48
C ASN A 78 -7.59 8.44 -3.60
N LYS A 79 -7.71 7.37 -2.78
CA LYS A 79 -8.81 7.24 -1.80
C LYS A 79 -8.42 6.33 -0.63
N VAL A 80 -8.84 6.75 0.56
CA VAL A 80 -8.74 5.96 1.79
C VAL A 80 -10.14 5.47 2.21
N PHE A 81 -10.25 4.19 2.58
CA PHE A 81 -11.48 3.53 3.01
C PHE A 81 -11.38 3.12 4.47
N ALA A 82 -12.47 3.21 5.24
CA ALA A 82 -12.48 2.78 6.64
C ALA A 82 -12.62 1.26 6.81
N ASN A 83 -13.08 0.54 5.78
CA ASN A 83 -13.32 -0.89 5.79
C ASN A 83 -13.28 -1.47 4.36
N VAL A 84 -13.24 -2.80 4.27
CA VAL A 84 -13.14 -3.52 2.99
C VAL A 84 -14.41 -3.38 2.16
N GLN A 85 -15.58 -3.35 2.79
CA GLN A 85 -16.87 -3.28 2.10
C GLN A 85 -17.02 -1.99 1.31
N ASP A 86 -16.60 -0.85 1.87
CA ASP A 86 -16.61 0.44 1.20
C ASP A 86 -15.64 0.47 0.01
N ALA A 87 -14.47 -0.16 0.15
CA ALA A 87 -13.50 -0.28 -0.93
C ALA A 87 -14.06 -1.12 -2.09
N VAL A 88 -14.61 -2.30 -1.79
CA VAL A 88 -15.23 -3.18 -2.79
C VAL A 88 -16.37 -2.46 -3.50
N LYS A 89 -17.28 -1.81 -2.76
CA LYS A 89 -18.40 -1.08 -3.34
C LYS A 89 -17.92 0.04 -4.27
N TYR A 90 -16.93 0.82 -3.86
CA TYR A 90 -16.37 1.89 -4.67
C TYR A 90 -15.73 1.36 -5.97
N LEU A 91 -14.91 0.31 -5.86
CA LEU A 91 -14.21 -0.27 -7.00
C LEU A 91 -15.20 -0.92 -7.99
N GLN A 92 -16.21 -1.63 -7.49
CA GLN A 92 -17.29 -2.17 -8.32
C GLN A 92 -18.05 -1.06 -9.05
N MET A 93 -18.38 0.04 -8.39
CA MET A 93 -19.06 1.15 -9.06
C MET A 93 -18.17 1.85 -10.11
N LYS A 94 -16.87 1.91 -9.87
CA LYS A 94 -15.91 2.61 -10.74
C LYS A 94 -15.50 1.78 -11.96
N TYR A 95 -15.34 0.47 -11.80
CA TYR A 95 -14.83 -0.44 -12.83
C TYR A 95 -15.81 -1.56 -13.20
N ALA A 96 -17.09 -1.42 -12.85
CA ALA A 96 -18.11 -2.32 -13.41
C ALA A 96 -18.04 -2.25 -14.95
N PRO A 97 -18.14 -3.40 -15.63
CA PRO A 97 -18.22 -3.45 -17.09
C PRO A 97 -19.48 -2.77 -17.64
#